data_AF-F0J971-F1
#
_entry.id   AF-F0J971-F1
#
_cell.length_a   1.000
_cell.length_b   1.000
_cell.length_c   1.000
_cell.angle_alpha   90.00
_cell.angle_beta   90.00
_cell.angle_gamma   90.00
#
_symmetry.space_group_name_H-M   'P 1'
#
loop_
_entity.id
_entity.type
_entity.pdbx_description
1 polymer ?
#
loop_
_entity_poly.entity_id
_entity_poly.type
_entity_poly.pdbx_seq_one_letter_code
_entity_poly.pdbx_strand_id
1 'polypeptide(L)'
;MARSVILLALLCVGASQKIAPVQSKSSKISCKNEKGKDVDWFVLYKLPKTKKTNNGYIALDGGEMLYYDSHTRKGLWTFLPNIYDKHFNPVKETLDPIFGKTPDKSVAYAVYNDQPPPNLTNKTRGGHSKGILMAGKSRGIVWLQHSVPRFLDRLEQGFKYPESGRENGQLFMCISMHLDTVNSVAKHLHIQAANVYLTNAPFWATEYEAFWEILKQKYMRNPNILKVDFFKTTKKNVVLAIAK
;
A
#
# COMPACT_ATOMS: atom_id res chain seq x y z
N MET A 1 76.57 36.08 3.21
CA MET A 1 75.28 35.53 3.70
C MET A 1 74.17 36.43 3.20
N ALA A 2 73.37 35.97 2.24
CA ALA A 2 72.10 36.60 1.88
C ALA A 2 71.16 35.48 1.42
N ARG A 3 70.08 35.27 2.18
CA ARG A 3 69.08 34.23 1.92
C ARG A 3 68.12 34.74 0.84
N SER A 4 68.08 34.06 -0.31
CA SER A 4 67.03 34.25 -1.31
C SER A 4 65.74 33.57 -0.84
N VAL A 5 64.67 34.35 -0.75
CA VAL A 5 63.30 33.87 -0.48
C VAL A 5 62.66 33.52 -1.83
N ILE A 6 62.31 32.26 -2.04
CA ILE A 6 61.49 31.83 -3.18
C ILE A 6 60.05 31.69 -2.68
N LEU A 7 59.19 32.58 -3.17
CA LEU A 7 57.75 32.56 -2.91
C LEU A 7 57.09 31.63 -3.94
N LEU A 8 56.65 30.44 -3.51
CA LEU A 8 55.82 29.57 -4.36
C LEU A 8 54.34 29.93 -4.14
N ALA A 9 53.72 30.56 -5.13
CA ALA A 9 52.28 30.77 -5.17
C ALA A 9 51.59 29.48 -5.65
N LEU A 10 50.86 28.79 -4.77
CA LEU A 10 49.94 27.73 -5.18
C LEU A 10 48.67 28.35 -5.78
N LEU A 11 48.48 28.18 -7.09
CA LEU A 11 47.21 28.44 -7.76
C LEU A 11 46.25 27.27 -7.48
N CYS A 12 45.34 27.45 -6.53
CA CYS A 12 44.21 26.55 -6.34
C CYS A 12 43.20 26.74 -7.50
N VAL A 13 43.29 25.91 -8.53
CA VAL A 13 42.23 25.79 -9.54
C VAL A 13 41.07 25.03 -8.92
N GLY A 14 40.05 25.77 -8.48
CA GLY A 14 38.80 25.19 -7.98
C GLY A 14 38.04 24.50 -9.12
N ALA A 15 38.06 23.17 -9.15
CA ALA A 15 37.16 22.41 -10.01
C ALA A 15 35.74 22.50 -9.42
N SER A 16 34.89 23.36 -10.00
CA SER A 16 33.46 23.37 -9.71
C SER A 16 32.83 22.06 -10.20
N GLN A 17 32.70 21.09 -9.30
CA GLN A 17 31.85 19.92 -9.52
C GLN A 17 30.41 20.40 -9.61
N LYS A 18 29.86 20.43 -10.84
CA LYS A 18 28.42 20.57 -11.04
C LYS A 18 27.75 19.34 -10.43
N ILE A 19 27.15 19.52 -9.26
CA ILE A 19 26.25 18.54 -8.65
C ILE A 19 25.05 18.44 -9.59
N ALA A 20 24.97 17.36 -10.37
CA ALA A 20 23.76 17.05 -11.12
C ALA A 20 22.62 16.86 -10.10
N PRO A 21 21.41 17.38 -10.38
CA PRO A 21 20.28 17.13 -9.50
C PRO A 21 20.06 15.62 -9.44
N VAL A 22 20.05 15.06 -8.22
CA VAL A 22 19.61 13.70 -7.98
C VAL A 22 18.16 13.62 -8.46
N GLN A 23 17.95 13.12 -9.67
CA GLN A 23 16.62 12.68 -10.07
C GLN A 23 16.27 11.50 -9.18
N SER A 24 15.53 11.78 -8.11
CA SER A 24 14.82 10.78 -7.34
C SER A 24 13.97 9.99 -8.32
N LYS A 25 14.45 8.79 -8.69
CA LYS A 25 13.69 7.86 -9.50
C LYS A 25 12.51 7.44 -8.63
N SER A 26 11.38 8.12 -8.83
CA SER A 26 10.15 7.92 -8.09
C SER A 26 9.83 6.41 -7.99
N SER A 27 9.70 5.89 -6.77
CA SER A 27 9.69 4.45 -6.49
C SER A 27 8.50 3.75 -7.15
N LYS A 28 8.67 2.56 -7.70
CA LYS A 28 7.55 1.80 -8.31
C LYS A 28 6.40 1.59 -7.31
N ILE A 29 5.16 1.73 -7.79
CA ILE A 29 3.95 1.41 -7.03
C ILE A 29 3.62 -0.07 -7.28
N SER A 30 3.89 -0.89 -6.28
CA SER A 30 3.73 -2.34 -6.30
C SER A 30 3.61 -2.87 -4.88
N CYS A 31 2.99 -4.04 -4.75
CA CYS A 31 3.03 -4.83 -3.53
C CYS A 31 4.49 -5.09 -3.15
N LYS A 32 4.76 -4.99 -1.86
CA LYS A 32 6.08 -5.26 -1.28
C LYS A 32 6.00 -6.47 -0.37
N ASN A 33 7.08 -7.24 -0.33
CA ASN A 33 7.25 -8.27 0.68
C ASN A 33 7.78 -7.69 2.00
N GLU A 34 8.06 -8.56 2.97
CA GLU A 34 8.53 -8.21 4.30
C GLU A 34 9.86 -7.44 4.31
N LYS A 35 10.63 -7.54 3.22
CA LYS A 35 11.92 -6.85 3.03
C LYS A 35 11.83 -5.62 2.13
N GLY A 36 10.62 -5.15 1.81
CA GLY A 36 10.43 -4.00 0.93
C GLY A 36 10.71 -4.28 -0.56
N LYS A 37 10.84 -5.56 -0.95
CA LYS A 37 11.06 -5.94 -2.36
C LYS A 37 9.75 -6.06 -3.11
N ASP A 38 9.74 -5.65 -4.37
CA ASP A 38 8.57 -5.79 -5.25
C ASP A 38 8.13 -7.24 -5.40
N VAL A 39 6.83 -7.49 -5.24
CA VAL A 39 6.17 -8.75 -5.56
C VAL A 39 4.97 -8.51 -6.46
N ASP A 40 4.62 -9.50 -7.27
CA ASP A 40 3.50 -9.40 -8.19
C ASP A 40 2.16 -9.44 -7.46
N TRP A 41 2.09 -10.24 -6.39
CA TRP A 41 0.97 -10.34 -5.48
C TRP A 41 1.43 -10.97 -4.16
N PHE A 42 0.65 -10.78 -3.10
CA PHE A 42 0.77 -11.56 -1.87
C PHE A 42 -0.58 -11.81 -1.20
N VAL A 43 -0.62 -12.87 -0.41
CA VAL A 43 -1.69 -13.16 0.57
C VAL A 43 -1.06 -13.19 1.95
N LEU A 44 -1.74 -12.59 2.91
CA LEU A 44 -1.29 -12.55 4.30
C LEU A 44 -2.48 -12.86 5.21
N TYR A 45 -2.27 -13.83 6.10
CA TYR A 45 -3.19 -14.16 7.17
C TYR A 45 -2.59 -13.69 8.50
N LYS A 46 -3.18 -12.69 9.15
CA LYS A 46 -2.85 -12.39 10.54
C LYS A 46 -3.60 -13.36 11.43
N LEU A 47 -2.88 -14.13 12.23
CA LEU A 47 -3.41 -15.17 13.09
C LEU A 47 -4.13 -14.57 14.32
N PRO A 48 -5.23 -15.19 14.80
CA PRO A 48 -5.94 -14.72 15.99
C PRO A 48 -5.12 -14.91 17.26
N LYS A 49 -5.47 -14.18 18.30
CA LYS A 49 -4.95 -14.44 19.65
C LYS A 49 -5.51 -15.76 20.16
N THR A 50 -4.67 -16.60 20.74
CA THR A 50 -5.10 -17.90 21.29
C THR A 50 -4.77 -18.00 22.78
N LYS A 51 -5.55 -18.81 23.50
CA LYS A 51 -5.29 -19.08 24.91
C LYS A 51 -4.14 -20.06 25.05
N LYS A 52 -3.32 -19.89 26.09
CA LYS A 52 -2.36 -20.92 26.50
C LYS A 52 -3.11 -22.21 26.82
N THR A 53 -2.62 -23.32 26.28
CA THR A 53 -3.16 -24.66 26.56
C THR A 53 -2.02 -25.52 27.11
N ASN A 54 -2.37 -26.50 27.95
CA ASN A 54 -1.39 -27.42 28.52
C ASN A 54 -0.95 -28.51 27.53
N ASN A 55 -1.45 -28.47 26.29
CA ASN A 55 -1.25 -29.51 25.28
C ASN A 55 -0.05 -29.22 24.34
N GLY A 56 0.83 -28.29 24.71
CA GLY A 56 2.03 -27.95 23.94
C GLY A 56 1.80 -27.05 22.72
N TYR A 57 0.58 -26.56 22.48
CA TYR A 57 0.33 -25.57 21.43
C TYR A 57 0.92 -24.21 21.81
N ILE A 58 1.61 -23.59 20.86
CA ILE A 58 2.10 -22.22 20.99
C ILE A 58 0.89 -21.28 21.05
N ALA A 59 0.78 -20.55 22.15
CA ALA A 59 -0.20 -19.47 22.26
C ALA A 59 0.24 -18.30 21.39
N LEU A 60 -0.70 -17.74 20.65
CA LEU A 60 -0.49 -16.63 19.73
C LEU A 60 -0.98 -15.34 20.40
N ASP A 61 -0.22 -14.27 20.23
CA ASP A 61 -0.55 -12.94 20.76
C ASP A 61 -1.52 -12.17 19.86
N GLY A 62 -1.84 -12.73 18.70
CA GLY A 62 -2.78 -12.16 17.74
C GLY A 62 -2.14 -11.11 16.84
N GLY A 63 -0.84 -11.19 16.61
CA GLY A 63 -0.09 -10.34 15.69
C GLY A 63 0.66 -11.12 14.62
N GLU A 64 0.91 -12.40 14.86
CA GLU A 64 1.66 -13.32 14.02
C GLU A 64 1.01 -13.46 12.64
N MET A 65 1.82 -13.64 11.61
CA MET A 65 1.34 -13.66 10.24
C MET A 65 1.82 -14.89 9.48
N LEU A 66 0.93 -15.51 8.72
CA LEU A 66 1.29 -16.42 7.64
C LEU A 66 1.27 -15.65 6.33
N TYR A 67 2.39 -15.66 5.62
CA TYR A 67 2.63 -14.88 4.43
C TYR A 67 2.97 -15.78 3.24
N TYR A 68 2.39 -15.47 2.08
CA TYR A 68 2.67 -16.15 0.83
C TYR A 68 2.66 -15.15 -0.32
N ASP A 69 3.70 -15.14 -1.13
CA ASP A 69 3.85 -14.19 -2.24
C ASP A 69 4.25 -14.86 -3.56
N SER A 70 4.32 -14.05 -4.61
CA SER A 70 4.72 -14.50 -5.94
C SER A 70 6.16 -15.04 -6.05
N HIS A 71 7.02 -14.84 -5.03
CA HIS A 71 8.39 -15.36 -4.99
C HIS A 71 8.52 -16.62 -4.13
N THR A 72 7.49 -16.92 -3.34
CA THR A 72 7.48 -18.05 -2.42
C THR A 72 7.46 -19.37 -3.21
N ARG A 73 8.28 -20.34 -2.78
CA ARG A 73 8.29 -21.67 -3.39
C ARG A 73 6.95 -22.36 -3.10
N LYS A 74 6.43 -23.08 -4.10
CA LYS A 74 5.13 -23.77 -4.03
C LYS A 74 4.99 -24.59 -2.73
N GLY A 75 3.92 -24.32 -1.98
CA GLY A 75 3.49 -25.11 -0.83
C GLY A 75 4.05 -24.70 0.54
N LEU A 76 4.92 -23.71 0.63
CA LEU A 76 5.51 -23.28 1.91
C LEU A 76 5.06 -21.86 2.26
N TRP A 77 4.34 -21.69 3.37
CA TRP A 77 4.02 -20.36 3.91
C TRP A 77 5.18 -19.84 4.77
N THR A 78 5.47 -18.55 4.67
CA THR A 78 6.46 -17.88 5.52
C THR A 78 5.78 -17.39 6.79
N PHE A 79 6.27 -17.82 7.96
CA PHE A 79 5.85 -17.24 9.23
C PHE A 79 6.58 -15.91 9.45
N LEU A 80 5.82 -14.84 9.67
CA LEU A 80 6.34 -13.50 9.98
C LEU A 80 5.92 -13.09 11.41
N PRO A 81 6.76 -12.31 12.10
CA PRO A 81 6.67 -12.14 13.54
C PRO A 81 5.39 -11.44 13.99
N ASN A 82 5.14 -10.21 13.53
CA ASN A 82 4.07 -9.41 14.08
C ASN A 82 3.60 -8.28 13.14
N ILE A 83 2.30 -8.20 12.86
CA ILE A 83 1.70 -7.15 12.03
C ILE A 83 1.75 -5.76 12.69
N TYR A 84 1.91 -5.70 14.01
CA TYR A 84 2.04 -4.45 14.75
C TYR A 84 3.44 -3.84 14.62
N ASP A 85 4.43 -4.65 14.21
CA ASP A 85 5.80 -4.19 14.01
C ASP A 85 5.95 -3.51 12.64
N LYS A 86 6.83 -2.51 12.59
CA LYS A 86 7.16 -1.79 11.35
C LYS A 86 8.20 -2.53 10.50
N HIS A 87 8.99 -3.39 11.11
CA HIS A 87 10.00 -4.21 10.44
C HIS A 87 9.37 -5.53 10.00
N PHE A 88 9.82 -6.08 8.86
CA PHE A 88 9.31 -7.35 8.34
C PHE A 88 7.80 -7.36 8.10
N ASN A 89 7.26 -6.22 7.65
CA ASN A 89 5.81 -6.02 7.49
C ASN A 89 5.44 -5.65 6.05
N PRO A 90 4.96 -6.61 5.24
CA PRO A 90 4.66 -6.38 3.83
C PRO A 90 3.54 -5.36 3.61
N VAL A 91 2.59 -5.23 4.55
CA VAL A 91 1.51 -4.23 4.45
C VAL A 91 2.07 -2.82 4.66
N LYS A 92 2.91 -2.63 5.69
CA LYS A 92 3.64 -1.36 5.89
C LYS A 92 4.47 -1.02 4.68
N GLU A 93 5.32 -1.94 4.22
CA GLU A 93 6.24 -1.70 3.11
C GLU A 93 5.49 -1.34 1.82
N THR A 94 4.35 -1.99 1.57
CA THR A 94 3.48 -1.67 0.42
C THR A 94 2.89 -0.26 0.50
N LEU A 95 2.52 0.18 1.69
CA LEU A 95 1.85 1.47 1.91
C LEU A 95 2.81 2.61 2.28
N ASP A 96 4.11 2.33 2.36
CA ASP A 96 5.17 3.29 2.68
C ASP A 96 5.07 4.61 1.88
N PRO A 97 4.76 4.63 0.56
CA PRO A 97 4.68 5.87 -0.21
C PRO A 97 3.68 6.90 0.29
N ILE A 98 2.65 6.48 1.05
CA ILE A 98 1.57 7.36 1.53
C ILE A 98 1.69 7.70 3.02
N PHE A 99 2.72 7.21 3.71
CA PHE A 99 2.93 7.44 5.14
C PHE A 99 3.92 8.58 5.44
N GLY A 100 3.82 9.12 6.66
CA GLY A 100 4.82 10.00 7.25
C GLY A 100 4.58 11.50 7.03
N LYS A 101 5.54 12.32 7.44
CA LYS A 101 5.46 13.79 7.37
C LYS A 101 5.67 14.34 5.95
N THR A 102 6.30 13.54 5.08
CA THR A 102 6.61 13.89 3.70
C THR A 102 6.09 12.81 2.75
N PRO A 103 4.76 12.58 2.69
CA PRO A 103 4.20 11.58 1.79
C PRO A 103 4.45 11.98 0.33
N ASP A 104 4.51 10.99 -0.55
CA ASP A 104 4.68 11.24 -1.98
C ASP A 104 3.37 11.81 -2.55
N LYS A 105 3.31 13.14 -2.66
CA LYS A 105 2.13 13.86 -3.16
C LYS A 105 1.75 13.49 -4.60
N SER A 106 2.66 12.87 -5.36
CA SER A 106 2.38 12.40 -6.72
C SER A 106 1.62 11.07 -6.76
N VAL A 107 1.52 10.36 -5.64
CA VAL A 107 0.80 9.08 -5.53
C VAL A 107 -0.68 9.35 -5.26
N ALA A 108 -1.54 8.89 -6.17
CA ALA A 108 -2.97 8.88 -5.94
C ALA A 108 -3.36 7.69 -5.07
N TYR A 109 -4.27 7.87 -4.11
CA TYR A 109 -4.80 6.75 -3.34
C TYR A 109 -6.24 6.97 -2.90
N ALA A 110 -6.97 5.87 -2.76
CA ALA A 110 -8.27 5.79 -2.10
C ALA A 110 -8.21 4.69 -1.04
N VAL A 111 -8.41 5.05 0.22
CA VAL A 111 -8.58 4.10 1.33
C VAL A 111 -10.07 4.01 1.62
N TYR A 112 -10.60 2.79 1.62
CA TYR A 112 -12.02 2.51 1.83
C TYR A 112 -12.23 1.45 2.91
N ASN A 113 -13.28 1.62 3.71
CA ASN A 113 -13.64 0.72 4.80
C ASN A 113 -15.09 1.01 5.22
N ASP A 114 -15.96 0.01 5.33
CA ASP A 114 -17.33 0.16 5.87
C ASP A 114 -17.35 0.41 7.40
N GLN A 115 -16.21 0.19 8.07
CA GLN A 115 -16.00 0.48 9.49
C GLN A 115 -14.71 1.31 9.67
N PRO A 116 -14.68 2.57 9.19
CA PRO A 116 -13.49 3.41 9.26
C PRO A 116 -13.13 3.79 10.71
N PRO A 117 -11.92 4.31 10.97
CA PRO A 117 -11.58 4.85 12.29
C PRO A 117 -12.56 5.95 12.70
N PRO A 118 -13.11 5.90 13.93
CA PRO A 118 -14.18 6.81 14.37
C PRO A 118 -13.73 8.28 14.41
N ASN A 119 -12.42 8.52 14.53
CA ASN A 119 -11.82 9.86 14.50
C ASN A 119 -11.71 10.47 13.09
N LEU A 120 -11.92 9.70 12.02
CA LEU A 120 -11.84 10.19 10.64
C LEU A 120 -13.22 10.42 10.04
N THR A 121 -14.15 9.49 10.26
CA THR A 121 -15.54 9.61 9.81
C THR A 121 -16.42 8.60 10.53
N ASN A 122 -17.69 8.97 10.76
CA ASN A 122 -18.73 8.06 11.24
C ASN A 122 -19.61 7.53 10.11
N LYS A 123 -19.27 7.82 8.84
CA LYS A 123 -19.99 7.27 7.70
C LYS A 123 -19.65 5.79 7.58
N THR A 124 -20.66 4.94 7.79
CA THR A 124 -20.60 3.48 7.65
C THR A 124 -21.53 2.96 6.56
N ARG A 125 -22.06 3.86 5.72
CA ARG A 125 -22.95 3.51 4.60
C ARG A 125 -22.11 3.09 3.39
N GLY A 126 -22.59 2.11 2.64
CA GLY A 126 -21.89 1.54 1.48
C GLY A 126 -21.88 0.01 1.53
N GLY A 127 -21.18 -0.62 0.60
CA GLY A 127 -20.99 -2.07 0.65
C GLY A 127 -19.95 -2.49 1.68
N HIS A 128 -20.03 -3.75 2.12
CA HIS A 128 -19.11 -4.36 3.08
C HIS A 128 -17.75 -4.67 2.44
N SER A 129 -17.00 -3.62 2.11
CA SER A 129 -15.72 -3.69 1.42
C SER A 129 -14.69 -2.83 2.12
N LYS A 130 -13.45 -3.34 2.22
CA LYS A 130 -12.32 -2.65 2.85
C LYS A 130 -11.05 -2.86 2.04
N GLY A 131 -10.24 -1.81 1.91
CA GLY A 131 -9.02 -1.89 1.13
C GLY A 131 -8.40 -0.54 0.81
N ILE A 132 -7.36 -0.61 -0.01
CA ILE A 132 -6.59 0.52 -0.51
C ILE A 132 -6.35 0.32 -2.01
N LEU A 133 -6.71 1.31 -2.80
CA LEU A 133 -6.26 1.46 -4.18
C LEU A 133 -5.22 2.58 -4.23
N MET A 134 -4.00 2.27 -4.65
CA MET A 134 -2.90 3.24 -4.76
C MET A 134 -2.31 3.19 -6.16
N ALA A 135 -1.99 4.35 -6.73
CA ALA A 135 -1.53 4.47 -8.11
C ALA A 135 -0.50 5.60 -8.27
N GLY A 136 0.47 5.40 -9.16
CA GLY A 136 1.41 6.46 -9.54
C GLY A 136 1.54 6.55 -11.06
N LYS A 137 1.61 7.78 -11.60
CA LYS A 137 1.77 8.01 -13.05
C LYS A 137 3.03 7.30 -13.55
N SER A 138 2.88 6.40 -14.51
CA SER A 138 3.95 5.53 -15.04
C SER A 138 4.65 4.63 -14.00
N ARG A 139 4.08 4.45 -12.81
CA ARG A 139 4.67 3.66 -11.70
C ARG A 139 3.90 2.39 -11.36
N GLY A 140 2.67 2.24 -11.87
CA GLY A 140 1.79 1.08 -11.62
C GLY A 140 0.71 1.36 -10.58
N ILE A 141 -0.03 0.31 -10.21
CA ILE A 141 -1.03 0.35 -9.13
C ILE A 141 -0.87 -0.82 -8.17
N VAL A 142 -1.32 -0.58 -6.94
CA VAL A 142 -1.58 -1.57 -5.91
C VAL A 142 -3.07 -1.58 -5.62
N TRP A 143 -3.68 -2.76 -5.69
CA TRP A 143 -4.99 -3.01 -5.10
C TRP A 143 -4.82 -3.96 -3.92
N LEU A 144 -4.99 -3.44 -2.70
CA LEU A 144 -4.86 -4.17 -1.45
C LEU A 144 -6.25 -4.31 -0.82
N GLN A 145 -6.80 -5.51 -0.81
CA GLN A 145 -8.04 -5.84 -0.09
C GLN A 145 -7.73 -6.41 1.29
N HIS A 146 -8.60 -6.13 2.27
CA HIS A 146 -8.46 -6.70 3.61
C HIS A 146 -9.80 -6.84 4.34
N SER A 147 -9.78 -7.51 5.50
CA SER A 147 -10.95 -7.65 6.38
C SER A 147 -10.91 -6.76 7.64
N VAL A 148 -9.82 -6.03 7.87
CA VAL A 148 -9.56 -5.28 9.11
C VAL A 148 -10.44 -4.04 9.30
N PRO A 149 -11.31 -3.99 10.33
CA PRO A 149 -12.03 -2.77 10.71
C PRO A 149 -11.07 -1.70 11.24
N ARG A 150 -11.41 -0.42 11.05
CA ARG A 150 -10.66 0.74 11.56
C ARG A 150 -9.21 0.84 11.06
N PHE A 151 -8.92 0.20 9.93
CA PHE A 151 -7.64 0.31 9.22
C PHE A 151 -7.88 1.02 7.90
N LEU A 152 -7.07 1.99 7.47
CA LEU A 152 -5.94 2.70 8.07
C LEU A 152 -6.37 3.90 8.93
N ASP A 153 -5.55 4.27 9.91
CA ASP A 153 -5.70 5.51 10.69
C ASP A 153 -4.91 6.67 10.06
N ARG A 154 -4.59 7.71 10.85
CA ARG A 154 -3.79 8.89 10.50
C ARG A 154 -2.45 8.58 9.82
N LEU A 155 -2.36 8.84 8.52
CA LEU A 155 -1.19 8.55 7.68
C LEU A 155 0.07 9.31 8.13
N GLU A 156 -0.10 10.51 8.69
CA GLU A 156 0.97 11.36 9.21
C GLU A 156 1.68 10.77 10.44
N GLN A 157 1.03 9.83 11.14
CA GLN A 157 1.61 9.09 12.27
C GLN A 157 2.40 7.84 11.83
N GLY A 158 2.38 7.55 10.53
CA GLY A 158 2.97 6.37 9.93
C GLY A 158 2.09 5.13 10.09
N PHE A 159 2.66 3.97 9.73
CA PHE A 159 1.94 2.71 9.81
C PHE A 159 1.53 2.37 11.25
N LYS A 160 0.24 2.08 11.42
CA LYS A 160 -0.36 1.60 12.66
C LYS A 160 -1.44 0.58 12.33
N TYR A 161 -1.37 -0.58 12.96
CA TYR A 161 -2.39 -1.59 12.90
C TYR A 161 -3.36 -1.43 14.09
N PRO A 162 -4.69 -1.56 13.91
CA PRO A 162 -5.63 -1.34 15.01
C PRO A 162 -5.56 -2.46 16.06
N GLU A 163 -5.52 -2.08 17.34
CA GLU A 163 -5.51 -3.06 18.45
C GLU A 163 -6.76 -3.94 18.46
N SER A 164 -7.92 -3.44 17.99
CA SER A 164 -9.13 -4.25 17.85
C SER A 164 -8.98 -5.43 16.87
N GLY A 165 -7.94 -5.41 16.01
CA GLY A 165 -7.63 -6.49 15.10
C GLY A 165 -6.87 -7.67 15.74
N ARG A 166 -6.53 -7.60 17.04
CA ARG A 166 -5.71 -8.63 17.71
C ARG A 166 -6.45 -9.94 17.90
N GLU A 167 -7.70 -9.87 18.35
CA GLU A 167 -8.47 -11.04 18.80
C GLU A 167 -8.80 -12.00 17.65
N ASN A 168 -9.17 -11.48 16.48
CA ASN A 168 -9.64 -12.30 15.35
C ASN A 168 -8.58 -12.45 14.26
N GLY A 169 -8.69 -13.52 13.47
CA GLY A 169 -7.93 -13.69 12.24
C GLY A 169 -8.31 -12.61 11.22
N GLN A 170 -7.35 -12.17 10.40
CA GLN A 170 -7.59 -11.17 9.37
C GLN A 170 -6.87 -11.55 8.08
N LEU A 171 -7.51 -11.28 6.93
CA LEU A 171 -6.95 -11.56 5.62
C LEU A 171 -6.56 -10.27 4.92
N PHE A 172 -5.43 -10.32 4.22
CA PHE A 172 -4.96 -9.32 3.28
C PHE A 172 -4.63 -9.99 1.95
N MET A 173 -5.00 -9.34 0.85
CA MET A 173 -4.60 -9.73 -0.50
C MET A 173 -4.14 -8.49 -1.26
N CYS A 174 -2.91 -8.52 -1.77
CA CYS A 174 -2.32 -7.43 -2.52
C CYS A 174 -2.03 -7.86 -3.94
N ILE A 175 -2.36 -7.00 -4.92
CA ILE A 175 -2.13 -7.26 -6.34
C ILE A 175 -1.44 -6.05 -6.99
N SER A 176 -0.28 -6.28 -7.59
CA SER A 176 0.43 -5.30 -8.42
C SER A 176 -0.09 -5.37 -9.85
N MET A 177 -0.56 -4.24 -10.40
CA MET A 177 -1.06 -4.16 -11.78
C MET A 177 -0.50 -2.94 -12.52
N HIS A 178 -0.73 -2.91 -13.83
CA HIS A 178 -0.40 -1.75 -14.66
C HIS A 178 -1.42 -0.62 -14.46
N LEU A 179 -0.98 0.62 -14.74
CA LEU A 179 -1.77 1.83 -14.49
C LEU A 179 -3.05 1.91 -15.33
N ASP A 180 -3.02 1.37 -16.55
CA ASP A 180 -4.18 1.22 -17.43
C ASP A 180 -5.38 0.49 -16.78
N THR A 181 -5.12 -0.34 -15.77
CA THR A 181 -6.12 -1.14 -15.06
C THR A 181 -6.86 -0.33 -13.98
N VAL A 182 -6.34 0.85 -13.58
CA VAL A 182 -6.85 1.61 -12.43
C VAL A 182 -8.32 2.00 -12.58
N ASN A 183 -8.74 2.37 -13.80
CA ASN A 183 -10.09 2.82 -14.04
C ASN A 183 -11.09 1.66 -13.92
N SER A 184 -10.69 0.46 -14.33
CA SER A 184 -11.50 -0.74 -14.19
C SER A 184 -11.64 -1.16 -12.73
N VAL A 185 -10.55 -1.13 -11.94
CA VAL A 185 -10.63 -1.38 -10.49
C VAL A 185 -11.51 -0.34 -9.80
N ALA A 186 -11.39 0.94 -10.16
CA ALA A 186 -12.26 1.98 -9.61
C ALA A 186 -13.75 1.74 -9.91
N LYS A 187 -14.09 1.22 -11.11
CA LYS A 187 -15.47 0.80 -11.43
C LYS A 187 -15.95 -0.33 -10.52
N HIS A 188 -15.10 -1.30 -10.15
CA HIS A 188 -15.44 -2.32 -9.14
C HIS A 188 -15.76 -1.66 -7.80
N LEU A 189 -14.93 -0.70 -7.35
CA LEU A 189 -15.16 0.01 -6.08
C LEU A 189 -16.47 0.81 -6.09
N HIS A 190 -16.82 1.43 -7.22
CA HIS A 190 -18.10 2.13 -7.37
C HIS A 190 -19.29 1.18 -7.26
N ILE A 191 -19.24 0.03 -7.92
CA ILE A 191 -20.32 -0.98 -7.88
C ILE A 191 -20.49 -1.51 -6.45
N GLN A 192 -19.37 -1.82 -5.79
CA GLN A 192 -19.34 -2.24 -4.38
C GLN A 192 -19.79 -1.15 -3.40
N ALA A 193 -20.07 0.07 -3.87
CA ALA A 193 -20.33 1.23 -3.03
C ALA A 193 -19.27 1.39 -1.92
N ALA A 194 -17.99 1.25 -2.29
CA ALA A 194 -16.87 1.27 -1.35
C ALA A 194 -16.79 2.62 -0.62
N ASN A 195 -16.86 2.59 0.72
CA ASN A 195 -16.86 3.79 1.54
C ASN A 195 -15.45 4.37 1.69
N VAL A 196 -15.06 5.30 0.81
CA VAL A 196 -13.76 5.98 0.83
C VAL A 196 -13.73 7.06 1.90
N TYR A 197 -12.67 7.09 2.72
CA TYR A 197 -12.52 8.06 3.81
C TYR A 197 -11.13 8.74 3.88
N LEU A 198 -10.11 8.21 3.21
CA LEU A 198 -8.84 8.92 2.97
C LEU A 198 -8.52 8.90 1.48
N THR A 199 -8.06 10.04 0.96
CA THR A 199 -7.76 10.20 -0.46
C THR A 199 -6.62 11.18 -0.71
N ASN A 200 -5.84 10.94 -1.77
CA ASN A 200 -5.03 11.96 -2.43
C ASN A 200 -5.33 11.92 -3.93
N ALA A 201 -5.66 13.07 -4.50
CA ALA A 201 -6.14 13.22 -5.88
C ALA A 201 -5.22 14.14 -6.69
N PRO A 202 -3.99 13.71 -7.03
CA PRO A 202 -3.08 14.49 -7.86
C PRO A 202 -3.66 14.73 -9.26
N PHE A 203 -3.33 15.86 -9.87
CA PHE A 203 -3.95 16.32 -11.14
C PHE A 203 -3.89 15.30 -12.27
N TRP A 204 -2.81 14.52 -12.37
CA TRP A 204 -2.68 13.49 -13.42
C TRP A 204 -3.79 12.43 -13.36
N ALA A 205 -4.40 12.20 -12.19
CA ALA A 205 -5.45 11.21 -12.04
C ALA A 205 -6.74 11.60 -12.76
N THR A 206 -6.89 12.86 -13.20
CA THR A 206 -8.02 13.33 -14.03
C THR A 206 -8.11 12.61 -15.37
N GLU A 207 -7.02 12.01 -15.85
CA GLU A 207 -6.98 11.17 -17.06
C GLU A 207 -7.79 9.86 -16.90
N TYR A 208 -8.16 9.48 -15.67
CA TYR A 208 -8.86 8.23 -15.34
C TYR A 208 -10.21 8.52 -14.68
N GLU A 209 -11.26 8.71 -15.47
CA GLU A 209 -12.57 9.20 -15.02
C GLU A 209 -13.13 8.51 -13.76
N ALA A 210 -13.35 7.19 -13.79
CA ALA A 210 -13.94 6.48 -12.64
C ALA A 210 -13.02 6.49 -11.43
N PHE A 211 -11.70 6.44 -11.63
CA PHE A 211 -10.72 6.58 -10.54
C PHE A 211 -10.75 7.98 -9.94
N TRP A 212 -10.79 9.02 -10.76
CA TRP A 212 -10.94 10.41 -10.32
C TRP A 212 -12.21 10.62 -9.50
N GLU A 213 -13.33 10.03 -9.92
CA GLU A 213 -14.58 10.09 -9.17
C GLU A 213 -14.48 9.43 -7.79
N ILE A 214 -13.89 8.23 -7.69
CA ILE A 214 -13.59 7.56 -6.41
C ILE A 214 -12.72 8.45 -5.53
N LEU A 215 -11.64 9.02 -6.07
CA LEU A 215 -10.74 9.92 -5.34
C LEU A 215 -11.46 11.18 -4.85
N LYS A 216 -12.48 11.65 -5.59
CA LYS A 216 -13.34 12.77 -5.22
C LYS A 216 -14.55 12.37 -4.38
N GLN A 217 -14.67 11.10 -3.98
CA GLN A 217 -15.80 10.55 -3.23
C GLN A 217 -17.15 10.83 -3.93
N LYS A 218 -17.15 10.82 -5.26
CA LYS A 218 -18.35 10.86 -6.09
C LYS A 218 -18.72 9.41 -6.42
N TYR A 219 -19.91 8.99 -6.05
CA TYR A 219 -20.33 7.59 -6.18
C TYR A 219 -21.46 7.43 -7.20
N MET A 220 -21.47 6.29 -7.89
CA MET A 220 -22.60 5.88 -8.73
C MET A 220 -23.89 5.78 -7.90
N ARG A 221 -25.02 6.18 -8.49
CA ARG A 221 -26.35 6.02 -7.89
C ARG A 221 -26.95 4.70 -8.38
N ASN A 222 -27.37 3.84 -7.44
CA ASN A 222 -28.05 2.56 -7.70
C ASN A 222 -27.38 1.67 -8.75
N PRO A 223 -26.13 1.22 -8.54
CA PRO A 223 -25.48 0.30 -9.45
C PRO A 223 -26.10 -1.10 -9.34
N ASN A 224 -27.26 -1.34 -9.99
CA ASN A 224 -27.87 -2.66 -10.12
C ASN A 224 -27.17 -3.48 -11.22
N ILE A 225 -25.85 -3.67 -11.09
CA ILE A 225 -25.01 -4.25 -12.14
C ILE A 225 -24.02 -5.24 -11.52
N LEU A 226 -23.98 -6.46 -12.06
CA LEU A 226 -22.88 -7.39 -11.84
C LEU A 226 -21.76 -7.08 -12.83
N LYS A 227 -20.54 -6.86 -12.33
CA LYS A 227 -19.36 -6.66 -13.18
C LYS A 227 -18.35 -7.76 -12.96
N VAL A 228 -17.90 -8.34 -14.07
CA VAL A 228 -16.87 -9.37 -14.11
C VAL A 228 -15.75 -8.88 -15.01
N ASP A 229 -14.52 -8.88 -14.51
CA ASP A 229 -13.32 -8.55 -15.29
C ASP A 229 -12.21 -9.57 -15.02
N PHE A 230 -11.40 -9.81 -16.04
CA PHE A 230 -10.15 -10.56 -15.93
C PHE A 230 -8.99 -9.58 -16.00
N PHE A 231 -8.41 -9.25 -14.86
CA PHE A 231 -7.22 -8.42 -14.78
C PHE A 231 -5.95 -9.23 -14.98
N LYS A 232 -4.87 -8.52 -15.31
CA LYS A 232 -3.53 -9.07 -15.38
C LYS A 232 -2.64 -8.34 -14.39
N THR A 233 -1.93 -9.11 -13.57
CA THR A 233 -0.88 -8.57 -12.74
C THR A 233 0.30 -8.06 -13.59
N THR A 234 1.27 -7.40 -12.97
CA THR A 234 2.49 -6.95 -13.68
C THR A 234 3.33 -8.09 -14.28
N LYS A 235 3.16 -9.32 -13.78
CA LYS A 235 3.76 -10.54 -14.34
C LYS A 235 2.79 -11.36 -15.20
N LYS A 236 1.67 -10.76 -15.61
CA LYS A 236 0.64 -11.35 -16.49
C LYS A 236 -0.11 -12.55 -15.88
N ASN A 237 -0.09 -12.71 -14.56
CA ASN A 237 -0.98 -13.66 -13.89
C ASN A 237 -2.42 -13.14 -14.00
N VAL A 238 -3.37 -14.04 -14.27
CA VAL A 238 -4.79 -13.68 -14.41
C VAL A 238 -5.44 -13.56 -13.04
N VAL A 239 -6.20 -12.48 -12.84
CA VAL A 239 -7.01 -12.24 -11.65
C VAL A 239 -8.46 -12.07 -12.08
N LEU A 240 -9.34 -12.93 -11.60
CA LEU A 240 -10.77 -12.77 -11.77
C LEU A 240 -11.30 -11.81 -10.69
N ALA A 241 -11.91 -10.71 -11.09
CA ALA A 241 -12.58 -9.78 -10.19
C ALA A 241 -14.07 -9.74 -10.49
N ILE A 242 -14.89 -9.82 -9.43
CA ILE A 242 -16.35 -9.78 -9.52
C ILE A 242 -16.85 -8.73 -8.52
N ALA A 243 -17.66 -7.79 -8.99
CA ALA A 243 -18.33 -6.79 -8.16
C ALA A 243 -19.84 -6.82 -8.36
N LYS A 244 -20.57 -6.63 -7.26
CA LYS A 244 -22.02 -6.54 -7.16
C LYS A 244 -22.36 -5.50 -6.10
#